data_AF-A0A7U0FWX3-F1
#
_entry.id   AF-A0A7U0FWX3-F1
#
_cell.length_a   1.000
_cell.length_b   1.000
_cell.length_c   1.000
_cell.angle_alpha   90.00
_cell.angle_beta   90.00
_cell.angle_gamma   90.00
#
_symmetry.space_group_name_H-M   'P 1'
#
loop_
_entity.id
_entity.type
_entity.pdbx_description
1 polymer ?
#
loop_
_entity_poly.entity_id
_entity_poly.type
_entity_poly.pdbx_seq_one_letter_code
_entity_poly.pdbx_strand_id
1 'polypeptide(L)'
;KGFIARDMTFRNTAGPATHQAVALRVDSDQSAFYRCSIEGYQDTLYIHSLRQFYRECSIYGTIDFIFGNGAAILQNCKIFTRQPLPLQKVTVTAQGRKDPHQTTGFSIQDSYIYATQPTYLGRPWKQYSRTVFLNTYMSGQVQPRGWLEWYGNFALGTLWYGEYRNYGPGASLSGRVQWP
;
A
#
# COMPACT_ATOMS: atom_id res chain seq x y z
N LYS A 1 12.30 -17.65 -7.63
CA LYS A 1 11.97 -18.16 -6.27
C LYS A 1 13.16 -17.89 -5.36
N GLY A 2 12.94 -17.46 -4.11
CA GLY A 2 14.01 -17.27 -3.12
C GLY A 2 14.88 -16.03 -3.34
N PHE A 3 14.37 -15.01 -4.05
CA PHE A 3 15.12 -13.76 -4.25
C PHE A 3 15.24 -13.01 -2.92
N ILE A 4 16.45 -12.54 -2.59
CA ILE A 4 16.72 -11.73 -1.41
C ILE A 4 17.45 -10.46 -1.85
N ALA A 5 16.98 -9.32 -1.38
CA ALA A 5 17.71 -8.05 -1.49
C ALA A 5 17.84 -7.40 -0.12
N ARG A 6 18.99 -6.76 0.10
CA ARG A 6 19.31 -6.09 1.35
C ARG A 6 20.15 -4.84 1.12
N ASP A 7 19.94 -3.81 1.95
CA ASP A 7 20.79 -2.62 2.02
C ASP A 7 20.99 -1.92 0.65
N MET A 8 19.93 -1.82 -0.16
CA MET A 8 19.98 -1.21 -1.49
C MET A 8 18.72 -0.42 -1.86
N THR A 9 18.81 0.37 -2.93
CA THR A 9 17.71 1.20 -3.43
C THR A 9 17.25 0.75 -4.82
N PHE A 10 15.94 0.56 -4.99
CA PHE A 10 15.28 0.44 -6.28
C PHE A 10 14.50 1.72 -6.55
N ARG A 11 14.84 2.47 -7.61
CA ARG A 11 14.26 3.80 -7.87
C ARG A 11 13.84 3.96 -9.32
N ASN A 12 12.66 4.54 -9.53
CA ASN A 12 12.20 5.05 -10.81
C ASN A 12 12.09 6.59 -10.74
N THR A 13 12.73 7.27 -11.69
CA THR A 13 12.84 8.75 -11.73
C THR A 13 11.95 9.41 -12.78
N ALA A 14 10.99 8.69 -13.37
CA ALA A 14 10.10 9.24 -14.41
C ALA A 14 9.27 10.45 -13.92
N GLY A 15 8.95 10.47 -12.62
CA GLY A 15 8.23 11.58 -11.99
C GLY A 15 6.71 11.42 -12.00
N PRO A 16 5.96 12.35 -11.41
CA PRO A 16 4.50 12.23 -11.28
C PRO A 16 3.74 12.53 -12.57
N ALA A 17 4.35 13.24 -13.53
CA ALA A 17 3.75 13.60 -14.82
C ALA A 17 3.66 12.43 -15.80
N THR A 18 4.44 11.38 -15.60
CA THR A 18 4.47 10.20 -16.50
C THR A 18 3.44 9.14 -16.12
N HIS A 19 2.61 9.40 -15.11
CA HIS A 19 1.68 8.43 -14.55
C HIS A 19 2.41 7.17 -14.04
N GLN A 20 1.96 5.97 -14.42
CA GLN A 20 2.47 4.70 -13.89
C GLN A 20 3.96 4.51 -14.20
N ALA A 21 4.78 4.32 -13.17
CA ALA A 21 6.22 4.12 -13.31
C ALA A 21 6.78 3.25 -12.17
N VAL A 22 6.86 1.94 -12.43
CA VAL A 22 7.29 0.95 -11.43
C VAL A 22 8.77 1.08 -11.11
N ALA A 23 9.12 1.07 -9.82
CA ALA A 23 10.49 0.99 -9.34
C ALA A 23 10.92 -0.45 -9.06
N LEU A 24 10.02 -1.28 -8.54
CA LEU A 24 10.26 -2.69 -8.27
C LEU A 24 9.01 -3.52 -8.57
N ARG A 25 9.14 -4.52 -9.45
CA ARG A 25 8.14 -5.57 -9.65
C ARG A 25 8.66 -6.88 -9.10
N VAL A 26 7.85 -7.57 -8.30
CA VAL A 26 8.21 -8.85 -7.70
C VAL A 26 7.18 -9.92 -8.03
N ASP A 27 7.63 -10.94 -8.76
CA ASP A 27 6.90 -12.16 -9.13
C ASP A 27 7.66 -13.42 -8.69
N SER A 28 8.52 -13.29 -7.66
CA SER A 28 9.30 -14.38 -7.06
C SER A 28 8.66 -14.87 -5.76
N ASP A 29 8.33 -16.15 -5.68
CA ASP A 29 7.85 -16.79 -4.45
C ASP A 29 8.95 -16.90 -3.40
N GLN A 30 8.56 -16.79 -2.11
CA GLN A 30 9.46 -16.81 -0.95
C GLN A 30 10.56 -15.75 -1.07
N SER A 31 10.21 -14.56 -1.54
CA SER A 31 11.16 -13.43 -1.65
C SER A 31 11.17 -12.58 -0.39
N ALA A 32 12.33 -12.02 -0.07
CA ALA A 32 12.52 -11.18 1.09
C ALA A 32 13.33 -9.92 0.76
N PHE A 33 12.92 -8.78 1.34
CA PHE A 33 13.59 -7.50 1.21
C PHE A 33 13.86 -6.95 2.60
N TYR A 34 15.12 -6.63 2.90
CA TYR A 34 15.53 -6.16 4.22
C TYR A 34 16.31 -4.86 4.13
N ARG A 35 15.82 -3.78 4.77
CA ARG A 35 16.48 -2.45 4.71
C ARG A 35 16.70 -1.94 3.28
N CYS A 36 15.72 -2.20 2.41
CA CYS A 36 15.71 -1.67 1.06
C CYS A 36 14.94 -0.34 1.01
N SER A 37 15.35 0.56 0.12
CA SER A 37 14.55 1.71 -0.28
C SER A 37 13.87 1.42 -1.63
N ILE A 38 12.56 1.65 -1.73
CA ILE A 38 11.80 1.50 -2.98
C ILE A 38 11.12 2.83 -3.27
N GLU A 39 11.50 3.47 -4.38
CA GLU A 39 11.23 4.88 -4.59
C GLU A 39 10.64 5.16 -5.97
N GLY A 40 9.47 5.80 -5.97
CA GLY A 40 8.83 6.28 -7.18
C GLY A 40 7.75 7.32 -6.87
N TYR A 41 6.77 7.39 -7.76
CA TYR A 41 5.55 8.19 -7.61
C TYR A 41 4.35 7.24 -7.71
N GLN A 42 3.69 7.19 -8.87
CA GLN A 42 2.58 6.28 -9.11
C GLN A 42 3.08 4.86 -9.43
N ASP A 43 2.44 3.85 -8.84
CA ASP A 43 2.72 2.42 -9.05
C ASP A 43 4.15 1.99 -8.65
N THR A 44 4.69 2.54 -7.55
CA THR A 44 6.10 2.35 -7.16
C THR A 44 6.50 0.88 -6.91
N LEU A 45 5.78 0.18 -6.02
CA LEU A 45 6.06 -1.20 -5.63
C LEU A 45 4.96 -2.12 -6.14
N TYR A 46 5.29 -2.91 -7.16
CA TYR A 46 4.39 -3.90 -7.74
C TYR A 46 4.63 -5.27 -7.09
N ILE A 47 3.89 -5.53 -6.01
CA ILE A 47 3.77 -6.84 -5.35
C ILE A 47 2.88 -7.74 -6.22
N HIS A 48 3.42 -8.14 -7.38
CA HIS A 48 2.65 -8.72 -8.48
C HIS A 48 1.94 -10.02 -8.08
N SER A 49 2.68 -11.00 -7.56
CA SER A 49 2.16 -12.33 -7.24
C SER A 49 3.02 -13.06 -6.20
N LEU A 50 2.50 -14.18 -5.68
CA LEU A 50 3.20 -15.12 -4.78
C LEU A 50 3.53 -14.52 -3.40
N ARG A 51 4.31 -15.25 -2.59
CA ARG A 51 4.60 -14.91 -1.18
C ARG A 51 5.84 -14.03 -1.07
N GLN A 52 5.71 -12.89 -0.38
CA GLN A 52 6.76 -11.89 -0.28
C GLN A 52 6.83 -11.30 1.13
N PHE A 53 8.03 -10.95 1.59
CA PHE A 53 8.24 -10.32 2.89
C PHE A 53 9.12 -9.08 2.77
N TYR A 54 8.67 -7.96 3.31
CA TYR A 54 9.41 -6.70 3.35
C TYR A 54 9.61 -6.30 4.81
N ARG A 55 10.86 -6.11 5.22
CA ARG A 55 11.20 -5.76 6.61
C ARG A 55 12.14 -4.58 6.67
N GLU A 56 11.83 -3.60 7.52
CA GLU A 56 12.67 -2.40 7.72
C GLU A 56 12.93 -1.62 6.41
N CYS A 57 12.02 -1.76 5.44
CA CYS A 57 12.12 -1.05 4.17
C CYS A 57 11.54 0.36 4.27
N SER A 58 12.05 1.25 3.42
CA SER A 58 11.45 2.56 3.18
C SER A 58 10.79 2.58 1.80
N ILE A 59 9.50 2.95 1.73
CA ILE A 59 8.72 2.92 0.50
C ILE A 59 8.13 4.30 0.27
N TYR A 60 8.30 4.84 -0.94
CA TYR A 60 7.89 6.20 -1.28
C TYR A 60 7.00 6.23 -2.51
N GLY A 61 5.89 6.97 -2.45
CA GLY A 61 5.08 7.18 -3.65
C GLY A 61 3.88 8.11 -3.46
N THR A 62 3.00 8.13 -4.47
CA THR A 62 1.82 9.00 -4.54
C THR A 62 0.53 8.18 -4.73
N ILE A 63 0.27 7.70 -5.95
CA ILE A 63 -0.96 6.98 -6.28
C ILE A 63 -0.66 5.49 -6.36
N ASP A 64 -1.44 4.68 -5.65
CA ASP A 64 -1.43 3.21 -5.72
C ASP A 64 -0.03 2.62 -5.58
N PHE A 65 0.80 3.24 -4.76
CA PHE A 65 2.25 3.02 -4.84
C PHE A 65 2.70 1.70 -4.18
N ILE A 66 1.79 0.97 -3.53
CA ILE A 66 1.95 -0.43 -3.15
C ILE A 66 0.74 -1.20 -3.73
N PHE A 67 0.95 -1.97 -4.80
CA PHE A 67 -0.16 -2.58 -5.53
C PHE A 67 0.17 -3.97 -6.05
N GLY A 68 -0.86 -4.69 -6.49
CA GLY A 68 -0.73 -6.05 -7.03
C GLY A 68 -1.60 -7.08 -6.32
N ASN A 69 -1.32 -8.36 -6.56
CA ASN A 69 -2.11 -9.49 -6.04
C ASN A 69 -1.21 -10.55 -5.35
N GLY A 70 -0.05 -10.15 -4.82
CA GLY A 70 0.76 -11.03 -3.97
C GLY A 70 0.13 -11.29 -2.58
N ALA A 71 0.68 -12.29 -1.89
CA ALA A 71 0.51 -12.47 -0.45
C ALA A 71 1.73 -11.86 0.24
N ALA A 72 1.58 -10.64 0.75
CA ALA A 72 2.72 -9.88 1.25
C ALA A 72 2.52 -9.34 2.66
N ILE A 73 3.60 -9.41 3.44
CA ILE A 73 3.71 -8.76 4.75
C ILE A 73 4.77 -7.66 4.64
N LEU A 74 4.42 -6.46 5.06
CA LEU A 74 5.31 -5.33 5.24
C LEU A 74 5.42 -5.07 6.74
N GLN A 75 6.58 -5.39 7.34
CA GLN A 75 6.79 -5.30 8.77
C GLN A 75 7.88 -4.29 9.13
N ASN A 76 7.61 -3.42 10.11
CA ASN A 76 8.55 -2.38 10.53
C ASN A 76 9.01 -1.49 9.36
N CYS A 77 8.13 -1.28 8.38
CA CYS A 77 8.42 -0.47 7.20
C CYS A 77 8.06 1.00 7.46
N LYS A 78 8.80 1.91 6.83
CA LYS A 78 8.49 3.34 6.79
C LYS A 78 7.89 3.67 5.43
N ILE A 79 6.63 4.10 5.42
CA ILE A 79 5.85 4.39 4.22
C ILE A 79 5.69 5.91 4.14
N PHE A 80 6.31 6.52 3.14
CA PHE A 80 6.36 7.97 2.95
C PHE A 80 5.53 8.38 1.75
N THR A 81 4.57 9.29 1.96
CA THR A 81 3.85 9.88 0.83
C THR A 81 4.60 11.08 0.28
N ARG A 82 4.56 11.25 -1.04
CA ARG A 82 5.17 12.36 -1.78
C ARG A 82 4.10 13.33 -2.28
N GLN A 83 4.55 14.49 -2.74
CA GLN A 83 3.69 15.48 -3.41
C GLN A 83 3.12 14.89 -4.72
N PRO A 84 1.80 14.76 -4.87
CA PRO A 84 1.18 14.39 -6.14
C PRO A 84 0.99 15.61 -7.06
N LEU A 85 0.51 15.40 -8.28
CA LEU A 85 0.03 16.51 -9.13
C LEU A 85 -1.26 17.12 -8.54
N PRO A 86 -1.63 18.35 -8.96
CA PRO A 86 -2.90 18.94 -8.57
C PRO A 86 -4.09 18.00 -8.80
N LEU A 87 -5.05 18.00 -7.87
CA LEU A 87 -6.29 17.21 -7.89
C LEU A 87 -6.12 15.67 -7.78
N GLN A 88 -4.89 15.14 -7.81
CA GLN A 88 -4.64 13.73 -7.54
C GLN A 88 -4.81 13.40 -6.06
N LYS A 89 -5.29 12.18 -5.78
CA LYS A 89 -5.48 11.66 -4.42
C LYS A 89 -4.40 10.62 -4.15
N VAL A 90 -3.67 10.79 -3.05
CA VAL A 90 -2.65 9.82 -2.63
C VAL A 90 -3.33 8.59 -2.05
N THR A 91 -2.93 7.41 -2.52
CA THR A 91 -3.43 6.11 -2.06
C THR A 91 -2.24 5.20 -1.78
N VAL A 92 -2.13 4.70 -0.55
CA VAL A 92 -1.02 3.82 -0.17
C VAL A 92 -1.11 2.49 -0.88
N THR A 93 -2.29 1.85 -0.84
CA THR A 93 -2.50 0.53 -1.42
C THR A 93 -3.53 0.48 -2.53
N ALA A 94 -3.29 -0.39 -3.52
CA ALA A 94 -4.27 -0.80 -4.52
C ALA A 94 -4.21 -2.32 -4.72
N GLN A 95 -4.81 -3.06 -3.79
CA GLN A 95 -4.74 -4.51 -3.77
C GLN A 95 -5.71 -5.11 -4.80
N GLY A 96 -5.22 -6.08 -5.57
CA GLY A 96 -5.83 -6.59 -6.79
C GLY A 96 -6.34 -8.03 -6.74
N ARG A 97 -6.83 -8.52 -5.59
CA ARG A 97 -7.44 -9.85 -5.48
C ARG A 97 -8.75 -9.92 -6.26
N LYS A 98 -8.80 -10.87 -7.21
CA LYS A 98 -9.89 -11.01 -8.18
C LYS A 98 -10.92 -12.07 -7.79
N ASP A 99 -10.53 -13.01 -6.96
CA ASP A 99 -11.34 -14.18 -6.61
C ASP A 99 -11.27 -14.43 -5.10
N PRO A 100 -12.39 -14.74 -4.42
CA PRO A 100 -12.43 -14.91 -2.97
C PRO A 100 -11.61 -16.11 -2.48
N HIS A 101 -11.39 -17.12 -3.33
CA HIS A 101 -10.61 -18.32 -3.05
C HIS A 101 -9.10 -18.08 -3.16
N GLN A 102 -8.66 -16.91 -3.67
CA GLN A 102 -7.25 -16.53 -3.63
C GLN A 102 -6.80 -16.22 -2.19
N THR A 103 -5.68 -16.81 -1.81
CA THR A 103 -5.02 -16.63 -0.50
C THR A 103 -4.07 -15.41 -0.49
N THR A 104 -4.39 -14.38 -1.28
CA THR A 104 -3.56 -13.18 -1.48
C THR A 104 -4.10 -11.99 -0.68
N GLY A 105 -3.27 -10.97 -0.44
CA GLY A 105 -3.56 -9.96 0.56
C GLY A 105 -2.32 -9.18 0.97
N PHE A 106 -2.51 -7.95 1.43
CA PHE A 106 -1.45 -7.16 2.05
C PHE A 106 -1.69 -7.04 3.55
N SER A 107 -0.67 -7.35 4.35
CA SER A 107 -0.61 -7.06 5.78
C SER A 107 0.50 -6.04 6.03
N ILE A 108 0.13 -4.86 6.52
CA ILE A 108 1.05 -3.83 6.94
C ILE A 108 1.04 -3.84 8.46
N GLN A 109 2.12 -4.29 9.08
CA GLN A 109 2.18 -4.51 10.53
C GLN A 109 3.40 -3.82 11.16
N ASP A 110 3.23 -3.32 12.39
CA ASP A 110 4.30 -2.67 13.15
C ASP A 110 5.02 -1.55 12.37
N SER A 111 4.30 -0.90 11.45
CA SER A 111 4.88 0.00 10.44
C SER A 111 4.48 1.46 10.69
N TYR A 112 4.96 2.36 9.83
CA TYR A 112 4.75 3.80 9.98
C TYR A 112 4.28 4.41 8.65
N ILE A 113 3.13 5.11 8.66
CA ILE A 113 2.64 5.91 7.55
C ILE A 113 2.95 7.38 7.83
N TYR A 114 3.99 7.89 7.18
CA TYR A 114 4.39 9.29 7.17
C TYR A 114 3.78 9.98 5.95
N ALA A 115 2.51 10.36 6.11
CA ALA A 115 1.75 11.11 5.13
C ALA A 115 2.07 12.61 5.27
N THR A 116 2.53 13.22 4.17
CA THR A 116 2.79 14.67 4.08
C THR A 116 1.70 15.42 3.32
N GLN A 117 0.73 14.69 2.77
CA GLN A 117 -0.38 15.16 1.95
C GLN A 117 -1.65 14.38 2.31
N PRO A 118 -2.86 14.90 2.03
CA PRO A 118 -4.10 14.16 2.18
C PRO A 118 -4.03 12.76 1.56
N THR A 119 -4.04 11.73 2.40
CA THR A 119 -3.72 10.34 2.03
C THR A 119 -4.83 9.38 2.44
N TYR A 120 -5.14 8.43 1.56
CA TYR A 120 -5.98 7.28 1.86
C TYR A 120 -5.12 6.01 2.01
N LEU A 121 -5.53 5.12 2.91
CA LEU A 121 -4.90 3.82 3.16
C LEU A 121 -4.94 2.91 1.92
N GLY A 122 -5.98 3.04 1.10
CA GLY A 122 -6.03 2.37 -0.20
C GLY A 122 -7.37 2.48 -0.91
N ARG A 123 -7.44 1.82 -2.08
CA ARG A 123 -8.64 1.69 -2.91
C ARG A 123 -8.70 0.34 -3.63
N PRO A 124 -9.90 -0.24 -3.83
CA PRO A 124 -10.05 -1.63 -4.26
C PRO A 124 -9.86 -1.80 -5.76
N TRP A 125 -8.62 -2.06 -6.22
CA TRP A 125 -8.34 -2.26 -7.64
C TRP A 125 -9.12 -3.43 -8.27
N LYS A 126 -9.46 -4.45 -7.46
CA LYS A 126 -10.26 -5.61 -7.86
C LYS A 126 -11.31 -5.96 -6.82
N GLN A 127 -12.30 -6.74 -7.24
CA GLN A 127 -13.56 -6.97 -6.53
C GLN A 127 -13.39 -7.50 -5.10
N TYR A 128 -12.38 -8.33 -4.84
CA TYR A 128 -12.15 -8.94 -3.54
C TYR A 128 -10.91 -8.35 -2.84
N SER A 129 -10.60 -7.08 -3.11
CA SER A 129 -9.44 -6.39 -2.56
C SER A 129 -9.28 -6.63 -1.07
N ARG A 130 -8.07 -6.96 -0.61
CA ARG A 130 -7.82 -7.32 0.79
C ARG A 130 -6.53 -6.72 1.33
N THR A 131 -6.68 -5.80 2.28
CA THR A 131 -5.57 -5.06 2.90
C THR A 131 -5.85 -4.88 4.39
N VAL A 132 -4.82 -5.03 5.22
CA VAL A 132 -4.91 -4.85 6.68
C VAL A 132 -3.78 -3.95 7.16
N PHE A 133 -4.09 -3.02 8.05
CA PHE A 133 -3.11 -2.25 8.81
C PHE A 133 -3.21 -2.62 10.30
N LEU A 134 -2.14 -3.16 10.89
CA LEU A 134 -2.11 -3.62 12.28
C LEU A 134 -0.97 -2.95 13.03
N ASN A 135 -1.22 -2.48 14.25
CA ASN A 135 -0.21 -1.86 15.11
C ASN A 135 0.67 -0.82 14.38
N THR A 136 0.06 -0.04 13.48
CA THR A 136 0.76 0.87 12.57
C THR A 136 0.54 2.31 13.00
N TYR A 137 1.62 3.09 13.05
CA TYR A 137 1.55 4.53 13.27
C TYR A 137 1.00 5.23 12.03
N MET A 138 0.03 6.13 12.22
CA MET A 138 -0.55 6.96 11.16
C MET A 138 -0.43 8.44 11.51
N SER A 139 0.36 9.16 10.71
CA SER A 139 0.46 10.62 10.78
C SER A 139 -0.86 11.34 10.43
N GLY A 140 -0.96 12.62 10.76
CA GLY A 140 -2.24 13.35 10.77
C GLY A 140 -2.84 13.66 9.39
N GLN A 141 -2.09 13.42 8.30
CA GLN A 141 -2.58 13.64 6.94
C GLN A 141 -3.31 12.40 6.36
N VAL A 142 -3.32 11.28 7.07
CA VAL A 142 -4.24 10.17 6.76
C VAL A 142 -5.67 10.67 6.97
N GLN A 143 -6.47 10.62 5.91
CA GLN A 143 -7.81 11.20 5.91
C GLN A 143 -8.72 10.44 6.89
N PRO A 144 -9.63 11.13 7.62
CA PRO A 144 -10.57 10.48 8.54
C PRO A 144 -11.37 9.35 7.89
N ARG A 145 -11.72 9.52 6.61
CA ARG A 145 -12.40 8.52 5.78
C ARG A 145 -11.63 7.20 5.65
N GLY A 146 -10.30 7.23 5.72
CA GLY A 146 -9.41 6.07 5.66
C GLY A 146 -9.25 5.51 4.25
N TRP A 147 -10.33 5.07 3.63
CA TRP A 147 -10.34 4.33 2.37
C TRP A 147 -11.06 5.10 1.25
N LEU A 148 -10.64 4.88 0.01
CA LEU A 148 -11.18 5.56 -1.17
C LEU A 148 -11.81 4.56 -2.12
N GLU A 149 -12.95 4.92 -2.71
CA GLU A 149 -13.62 4.13 -3.74
C GLU A 149 -12.69 3.95 -4.95
N TRP A 150 -12.84 2.81 -5.64
CA TRP A 150 -12.28 2.67 -6.98
C TRP A 150 -13.14 3.41 -8.01
N TYR A 151 -14.43 3.07 -8.05
CA TYR A 151 -15.46 3.73 -8.86
C TYR A 151 -16.86 3.38 -8.34
N GLY A 152 -17.68 4.38 -8.00
CA GLY A 152 -19.03 4.17 -7.48
C GLY A 152 -19.05 3.16 -6.32
N ASN A 153 -19.98 2.19 -6.39
CA ASN A 153 -20.12 1.13 -5.39
C ASN A 153 -19.33 -0.15 -5.71
N PHE A 154 -18.38 -0.10 -6.65
CA PHE A 154 -17.58 -1.27 -7.01
C PHE A 154 -16.81 -1.82 -5.81
N ALA A 155 -16.86 -3.15 -5.63
CA ALA A 155 -16.17 -3.92 -4.59
C ALA A 155 -16.55 -3.63 -3.14
N LEU A 156 -17.35 -2.60 -2.84
CA LEU A 156 -17.58 -2.14 -1.46
C LEU A 156 -18.20 -3.19 -0.56
N GLY A 157 -19.04 -4.09 -1.11
CA GLY A 157 -19.65 -5.20 -0.36
C GLY A 157 -18.86 -6.52 -0.40
N THR A 158 -17.69 -6.55 -1.03
CA THR A 158 -16.90 -7.79 -1.24
C THR A 158 -15.42 -7.66 -0.87
N LEU A 159 -14.91 -6.43 -0.73
CA LEU A 159 -13.57 -6.16 -0.23
C LEU A 159 -13.43 -6.53 1.25
N TRP A 160 -12.19 -6.61 1.73
CA TRP A 160 -11.90 -6.77 3.14
C TRP A 160 -10.79 -5.81 3.54
N TYR A 161 -11.16 -4.71 4.19
CA TYR A 161 -10.24 -3.72 4.73
C TYR A 161 -10.31 -3.69 6.25
N GLY A 162 -9.16 -3.87 6.89
CA GLY A 162 -9.09 -3.98 8.34
C GLY A 162 -8.06 -3.04 8.95
N GLU A 163 -8.39 -2.52 10.12
CA GLU A 163 -7.50 -1.72 10.97
C GLU A 163 -7.53 -2.29 12.38
N TYR A 164 -6.36 -2.54 12.99
CA TYR A 164 -6.29 -3.12 14.34
C TYR A 164 -5.18 -2.48 15.16
N ARG A 165 -5.54 -1.84 16.28
CA ARG A 165 -4.61 -1.18 17.22
C ARG A 165 -3.63 -0.21 16.54
N ASN A 166 -4.05 0.43 15.45
CA ASN A 166 -3.28 1.53 14.87
C ASN A 166 -3.30 2.73 15.81
N TYR A 167 -2.27 3.57 15.73
CA TYR A 167 -2.08 4.69 16.64
C TYR A 167 -1.53 5.93 15.94
N GLY A 168 -1.55 7.07 16.62
CA GLY A 168 -1.19 8.36 16.05
C GLY A 168 -2.41 9.14 15.55
N PRO A 169 -2.20 10.41 15.14
CA PRO A 169 -3.30 11.34 14.84
C PRO A 169 -4.20 10.92 13.67
N GLY A 170 -3.70 10.12 12.72
CA GLY A 170 -4.47 9.62 11.58
C GLY A 170 -5.22 8.30 11.83
N ALA A 171 -5.05 7.70 13.02
CA ALA A 171 -5.55 6.35 13.31
C ALA A 171 -6.99 6.31 13.86
N SER A 172 -7.63 7.47 14.11
CA SER A 172 -9.01 7.49 14.60
C SER A 172 -9.97 6.80 13.62
N LEU A 173 -10.81 5.91 14.14
CA LEU A 173 -11.81 5.20 13.35
C LEU A 173 -13.13 5.96 13.21
N SER A 174 -13.35 7.04 13.97
CA SER A 174 -14.65 7.72 14.07
C SER A 174 -15.16 8.32 12.76
N GLY A 175 -14.26 8.63 11.83
CA GLY A 175 -14.60 9.21 10.51
C GLY A 175 -14.51 8.23 9.35
N ARG A 176 -14.26 6.94 9.61
CA ARG A 176 -14.05 5.93 8.56
C ARG A 176 -15.31 5.70 7.73
N VAL A 177 -15.11 5.27 6.49
CA VAL A 177 -16.19 4.76 5.63
C VAL A 177 -17.02 3.68 6.33
N GLN A 178 -18.31 3.63 6.00
CA GLN A 178 -19.27 2.66 6.54
C GLN A 178 -19.60 1.60 5.48
N TRP A 179 -18.59 1.13 4.75
CA TRP A 179 -18.78 0.05 3.78
C TRP A 179 -19.05 -1.27 4.53
N PRO A 180 -19.85 -2.20 3.95
CA PRO A 180 -20.18 -3.48 4.57
C PRO A 180 -18.98 -4.35 4.93
#